data_AF-A0A2A2YBQ8-F1
#
_entry.id   AF-A0A2A2YBQ8-F1
#
_cell.length_a   1.000
_cell.length_b   1.000
_cell.length_c   1.000
_cell.angle_alpha   90.00
_cell.angle_beta   90.00
_cell.angle_gamma   90.00
#
_symmetry.space_group_name_H-M   'P 1'
#
loop_
_entity.id
_entity.type
_entity.pdbx_description
1 polymer ?
#
loop_
_entity_poly.entity_id
_entity_poly.type
_entity_poly.pdbx_seq_one_letter_code
_entity_poly.pdbx_strand_id
1 'polypeptide(L)'
;MIRFLLGCLLWGLGFERNDPATSSGFHTEQLVPTRPRTSLEAAIRFLSSTLFLLALIAQFLSEDLDWRHVLAAPGAAWCLLMLCRPSLPMDSTAIGTALLGFAGYLPYLLIGNLYALPVATLLAQAGLVGGLASYGLFRDIRREIKAEKTMNKA
;
A
#
# COMPACT_ATOMS: atom_id res chain seq x y z
N MET A 1 -15.25 -17.12 0.13
CA MET A 1 -14.75 -15.97 0.93
C MET A 1 -13.41 -16.25 1.62
N ILE A 2 -13.24 -17.37 2.33
CA ILE A 2 -11.94 -17.70 2.99
C ILE A 2 -10.75 -17.80 2.02
N ARG A 3 -10.90 -18.43 0.84
CA ARG A 3 -9.83 -18.48 -0.18
C ARG A 3 -9.42 -17.09 -0.71
N PHE A 4 -10.36 -16.15 -0.79
CA PHE A 4 -10.09 -14.78 -1.23
C PHE A 4 -9.32 -14.00 -0.16
N LEU A 5 -9.75 -14.11 1.10
CA LEU A 5 -9.04 -13.54 2.25
C LEU A 5 -7.62 -14.08 2.38
N LEU A 6 -7.45 -15.41 2.26
CA LEU A 6 -6.14 -16.05 2.29
C LEU A 6 -5.27 -15.58 1.12
N GLY A 7 -5.84 -15.44 -0.08
CA GLY A 7 -5.16 -14.89 -1.26
C GLY A 7 -4.72 -13.44 -1.07
N CYS A 8 -5.57 -12.58 -0.50
CA CYS A 8 -5.20 -11.21 -0.14
C CYS A 8 -4.10 -11.16 0.93
N LEU A 9 -4.11 -12.11 1.87
CA LEU A 9 -3.14 -12.21 2.95
C LEU A 9 -1.79 -12.73 2.45
N LEU A 10 -1.78 -13.74 1.58
CA LEU A 10 -0.59 -14.28 0.91
C LEU A 10 0.00 -13.28 -0.10
N TRP A 11 -0.86 -12.53 -0.80
CA TRP A 11 -0.45 -11.39 -1.63
C TRP A 11 0.17 -10.27 -0.78
N GLY A 12 -0.46 -9.95 0.35
CA GLY A 12 0.04 -8.96 1.32
C GLY A 12 1.37 -9.37 1.96
N LEU A 13 1.52 -10.64 2.34
CA LEU A 13 2.76 -11.21 2.88
C LEU A 13 3.83 -11.46 1.80
N GLY A 14 3.47 -11.40 0.51
CA GLY A 14 4.40 -11.59 -0.61
C GLY A 14 4.74 -13.03 -0.96
N PHE A 15 3.98 -14.01 -0.50
CA PHE A 15 4.23 -15.43 -0.77
C PHE A 15 3.70 -15.89 -2.13
N GLU A 16 2.75 -15.18 -2.74
CA GLU A 16 2.24 -15.54 -4.06
C GLU A 16 2.27 -14.35 -5.04
N ARG A 17 2.90 -14.59 -6.19
CA ARG A 17 2.78 -13.75 -7.39
C ARG A 17 1.46 -14.15 -8.04
N ASN A 18 0.40 -13.43 -7.72
CA ASN A 18 -0.89 -13.65 -8.37
C ASN A 18 -0.82 -12.93 -9.74
N ASP A 19 -0.70 -13.70 -10.82
CA ASP A 19 -0.82 -13.23 -12.20
C ASP A 19 -2.26 -13.51 -12.67
N PRO A 20 -3.28 -12.69 -12.31
CA PRO A 20 -4.60 -12.86 -12.87
C PRO A 20 -4.59 -12.46 -14.34
N ALA A 21 -5.10 -13.32 -15.21
CA ALA A 21 -5.35 -12.97 -16.61
C ALA A 21 -6.36 -11.80 -16.68
N THR A 22 -5.92 -10.62 -17.12
CA THR A 22 -6.78 -9.45 -17.25
C THR A 22 -7.43 -9.40 -18.64
N SER A 23 -8.75 -9.24 -18.67
CA SER A 23 -9.54 -9.02 -19.89
C SER A 23 -9.68 -7.53 -20.26
N SER A 24 -8.95 -6.63 -19.59
CA SER A 24 -9.17 -5.18 -19.62
C SER A 24 -8.27 -4.40 -20.58
N GLY A 25 -7.42 -5.07 -21.37
CA GLY A 25 -6.49 -4.40 -22.28
C GLY A 25 -5.36 -3.63 -21.58
N PHE A 26 -5.33 -3.61 -20.24
CA PHE A 26 -4.15 -3.25 -19.46
C PHE A 26 -3.24 -4.48 -19.36
N HIS A 27 -2.04 -4.39 -19.94
CA HIS A 27 -1.03 -5.43 -19.80
C HIS A 27 -0.70 -5.61 -18.32
N THR A 28 -0.87 -6.83 -17.82
CA THR A 28 -0.52 -7.27 -16.46
C THR A 28 0.89 -6.86 -16.04
N GLU A 29 1.79 -6.70 -17.01
CA GLU A 29 3.17 -6.23 -16.81
C GLU A 29 3.27 -4.83 -16.17
N GLN A 30 2.24 -3.98 -16.26
CA GLN A 30 2.25 -2.64 -15.67
C GLN A 30 1.95 -2.61 -14.16
N LEU A 31 1.38 -3.69 -13.61
CA LEU A 31 1.02 -3.82 -12.18
C LEU A 31 1.87 -4.89 -11.46
N VAL A 32 2.67 -5.65 -12.19
CA VAL A 32 3.64 -6.60 -11.63
C VAL A 32 4.76 -5.84 -10.92
N PRO A 33 5.27 -6.32 -9.76
CA PRO A 33 6.41 -5.72 -9.11
C PRO A 33 7.60 -5.58 -10.07
N THR A 34 7.95 -4.34 -10.41
CA THR A 34 9.01 -4.02 -11.38
C THR A 34 10.42 -4.20 -10.83
N ARG A 35 10.56 -4.39 -9.51
CA ARG A 35 11.83 -4.59 -8.83
C ARG A 35 11.70 -5.46 -7.57
N PRO A 36 12.80 -6.04 -7.06
CA PRO A 36 12.81 -6.62 -5.73
C PRO A 36 12.43 -5.57 -4.68
N ARG A 37 11.62 -6.03 -3.71
CA ARG A 37 11.19 -5.22 -2.57
C ARG A 37 12.37 -4.93 -1.67
N THR A 38 12.39 -3.73 -1.10
CA THR A 38 13.31 -3.41 -0.01
C THR A 38 12.89 -4.11 1.27
N SER A 39 13.82 -4.31 2.19
CA SER A 39 13.51 -4.85 3.52
C SER A 39 12.47 -4.01 4.27
N LEU A 40 12.49 -2.69 4.10
CA LEU A 40 11.52 -1.78 4.71
C LEU A 40 10.13 -1.95 4.09
N GLU A 41 10.00 -2.11 2.77
CA GLU A 41 8.71 -2.40 2.13
C GLU A 41 8.16 -3.76 2.57
N ALA A 42 9.02 -4.77 2.73
CA ALA A 42 8.62 -6.06 3.27
C ALA A 42 8.12 -5.93 4.72
N ALA A 43 8.82 -5.16 5.55
CA ALA A 43 8.42 -4.90 6.94
C ALA A 43 7.09 -4.14 7.02
N ILE A 44 6.88 -3.11 6.19
CA ILE A 44 5.62 -2.37 6.11
C ILE A 44 4.49 -3.31 5.71
N ARG A 45 4.71 -4.17 4.72
CA ARG A 45 3.69 -5.13 4.28
C ARG A 45 3.34 -6.14 5.37
N PHE A 46 4.35 -6.68 6.05
CA PHE A 46 4.14 -7.57 7.19
C PHE A 46 3.32 -6.88 8.28
N LEU A 47 3.69 -5.65 8.66
CA LEU A 47 2.95 -4.86 9.64
C LEU A 47 1.49 -4.62 9.21
N SER A 48 1.25 -4.28 7.94
CA SER A 48 -0.09 -4.12 7.38
C SER A 48 -0.93 -5.40 7.48
N SER A 49 -0.34 -6.55 7.14
CA SER A 49 -1.01 -7.85 7.23
C SER A 49 -1.31 -8.25 8.68
N THR A 50 -0.38 -7.98 9.60
CA THR A 50 -0.61 -8.19 11.04
C THR A 50 -1.73 -7.30 11.57
N LEU A 51 -1.72 -6.01 11.22
CA LEU A 51 -2.77 -5.08 11.64
C LEU A 51 -4.13 -5.41 11.02
N PHE A 52 -4.17 -5.93 9.80
CA PHE A 52 -5.40 -6.47 9.23
C PHE A 52 -5.98 -7.59 10.09
N LEU A 53 -5.17 -8.57 10.49
CA LEU A 53 -5.61 -9.68 11.35
C LEU A 53 -6.05 -9.19 12.73
N LEU A 54 -5.28 -8.30 13.34
CA LEU A 54 -5.62 -7.72 14.65
C LEU A 54 -6.92 -6.91 14.56
N ALA A 55 -7.09 -6.08 13.54
CA ALA A 55 -8.31 -5.31 13.32
C ALA A 55 -9.52 -6.21 13.08
N LEU A 56 -9.32 -7.34 12.37
CA LEU A 56 -10.37 -8.34 12.16
C LEU A 56 -10.78 -9.01 13.48
N ILE A 57 -9.83 -9.43 14.31
CA ILE A 57 -10.10 -10.03 15.63
C ILE A 57 -10.78 -9.01 16.55
N ALA A 58 -10.32 -7.77 16.53
CA ALA A 58 -10.86 -6.70 17.35
C ALA A 58 -12.30 -6.29 16.99
N GLN A 59 -12.79 -6.62 15.78
CA GLN A 59 -14.23 -6.48 15.49
C GLN A 59 -15.11 -7.41 16.33
N PHE A 60 -14.55 -8.51 16.85
CA PHE A 60 -15.26 -9.49 17.67
C PHE A 60 -14.98 -9.32 19.17
N LEU A 61 -14.05 -8.45 19.55
CA LEU A 61 -13.71 -8.11 20.94
C LEU A 61 -14.00 -6.61 21.19
N SER A 62 -15.14 -6.29 21.81
CA SER A 62 -15.45 -4.96 22.39
C SER A 62 -14.58 -4.65 23.62
N GLU A 63 -14.36 -3.41 24.10
CA GLU A 63 -14.56 -2.05 23.56
C GLU A 63 -13.49 -1.05 24.08
N ASP A 64 -12.47 -1.49 24.82
CA ASP A 64 -11.66 -0.59 25.67
C ASP A 64 -10.27 -0.19 25.13
N LEU A 65 -9.82 -0.71 23.99
CA LEU A 65 -8.56 -0.26 23.38
C LEU A 65 -8.83 0.74 22.25
N ASP A 66 -8.24 1.94 22.36
CA ASP A 66 -8.23 2.91 21.27
C ASP A 66 -7.08 2.63 20.28
N TRP A 67 -7.23 1.55 19.49
CA TRP A 67 -6.24 1.11 18.49
C TRP A 67 -6.39 1.83 17.13
N ARG A 68 -7.31 2.79 17.03
CA ARG A 68 -7.69 3.45 15.76
C ARG A 68 -6.52 4.18 15.10
N HIS A 69 -5.64 4.77 15.90
CA HIS A 69 -4.45 5.48 15.41
C HIS A 69 -3.35 4.52 14.91
N VAL A 70 -3.30 3.30 15.45
CA VAL A 70 -2.31 2.29 15.07
C VAL A 70 -2.54 1.79 13.64
N LEU A 71 -3.79 1.84 13.16
CA LEU A 71 -4.14 1.49 11.78
C LEU A 71 -3.45 2.36 10.74
N ALA A 72 -3.07 3.59 11.09
CA ALA A 72 -2.34 4.49 10.21
C ALA A 72 -0.83 4.26 10.21
N ALA A 73 -0.29 3.45 11.14
CA ALA A 73 1.14 3.25 11.30
C ALA A 73 1.84 2.72 10.03
N PRO A 74 1.29 1.75 9.27
CA PRO A 74 1.94 1.28 8.03
C PRO A 74 1.96 2.35 6.95
N GLY A 75 0.88 3.13 6.81
CA GLY A 75 0.81 4.26 5.89
C GLY A 75 1.82 5.35 6.26
N ALA A 76 1.92 5.69 7.54
CA ALA A 76 2.91 6.63 8.05
C ALA A 76 4.35 6.14 7.82
N ALA A 77 4.62 4.86 8.07
CA ALA A 77 5.92 4.24 7.81
C ALA A 77 6.30 4.28 6.33
N TRP A 78 5.33 4.06 5.43
CA TRP A 78 5.53 4.22 3.99
C TRP A 78 5.82 5.68 3.60
N CYS A 79 5.08 6.64 4.16
CA CYS A 79 5.33 8.06 3.93
C CYS A 79 6.75 8.45 4.38
N LEU A 80 7.16 8.02 5.58
CA LEU A 80 8.52 8.24 6.10
C LEU A 80 9.58 7.59 5.21
N LEU A 81 9.34 6.36 4.73
CA LEU A 81 10.24 5.70 3.78
C LEU A 81 10.43 6.55 2.52
N MET A 82 9.35 7.07 1.93
CA MET A 82 9.41 7.88 0.71
C MET A 82 10.12 9.23 0.93
N LEU A 83 9.92 9.84 2.10
CA LEU A 83 10.60 11.08 2.48
C LEU A 83 12.10 10.87 2.75
N CYS A 84 12.44 9.80 3.47
CA CYS A 84 13.84 9.50 3.83
C CYS A 84 14.63 8.85 2.68
N ARG A 85 13.96 8.28 1.68
CA ARG A 85 14.58 7.63 0.52
C ARG A 85 14.04 8.21 -0.79
N PRO A 86 14.38 9.47 -1.13
CA PRO A 86 13.94 10.11 -2.37
C PRO A 86 14.58 9.54 -3.65
N SER A 87 15.46 8.54 -3.51
CA SER A 87 15.99 7.76 -4.63
C SER A 87 15.10 6.57 -4.99
N LEU A 88 14.17 6.16 -4.12
CA LEU A 88 13.26 5.05 -4.42
C LEU A 88 12.28 5.46 -5.51
N PRO A 89 12.17 4.68 -6.60
CA PRO A 89 11.21 4.95 -7.66
C PRO A 89 9.79 4.73 -7.14
N MET A 90 8.86 5.57 -7.59
CA MET A 90 7.42 5.45 -7.38
C MET A 90 6.85 4.47 -8.40
N ASP A 91 7.20 3.19 -8.23
CA ASP A 91 6.81 2.09 -9.10
C ASP A 91 5.61 1.30 -8.54
N SER A 92 5.17 0.28 -9.29
CA SER A 92 4.07 -0.62 -8.88
C SER A 92 4.32 -1.27 -7.51
N THR A 93 5.59 -1.52 -7.15
CA THR A 93 5.99 -2.11 -5.87
C THR A 93 5.77 -1.12 -4.73
N ALA A 94 6.22 0.11 -4.89
CA ALA A 94 6.05 1.20 -3.93
C ALA A 94 4.56 1.53 -3.74
N ILE A 95 3.81 1.69 -4.83
CA ILE A 95 2.37 1.96 -4.83
C ILE A 95 1.61 0.81 -4.17
N GLY A 96 1.92 -0.44 -4.52
CA GLY A 96 1.30 -1.61 -3.90
C GLY A 96 1.59 -1.71 -2.40
N THR A 97 2.76 -1.23 -1.94
CA THR A 97 3.08 -1.16 -0.50
C THR A 97 2.22 -0.11 0.18
N ALA A 98 2.06 1.05 -0.47
CA ALA A 98 1.23 2.15 0.03
C ALA A 98 -0.24 1.73 0.18
N LEU A 99 -0.78 1.05 -0.83
CA LEU A 99 -2.15 0.51 -0.83
C LEU A 99 -2.35 -0.54 0.26
N LEU A 100 -1.38 -1.43 0.46
CA LEU A 100 -1.45 -2.39 1.55
C LEU A 100 -1.38 -1.70 2.92
N GLY A 101 -0.83 -0.48 3.00
CA GLY A 101 -0.88 0.36 4.19
C GLY A 101 -2.29 0.66 4.72
N PHE A 102 -3.33 0.47 3.89
CA PHE A 102 -4.73 0.62 4.26
C PHE A 102 -5.41 -0.69 4.69
N ALA A 103 -4.68 -1.81 4.69
CA ALA A 103 -5.27 -3.12 4.96
C ALA A 103 -6.01 -3.16 6.32
N GLY A 104 -5.48 -2.49 7.34
CA GLY A 104 -6.12 -2.42 8.67
C GLY A 104 -7.55 -1.86 8.69
N TYR A 105 -7.96 -1.10 7.68
CA TYR A 105 -9.33 -0.55 7.58
C TYR A 105 -10.31 -1.49 6.85
N LEU A 106 -9.82 -2.48 6.09
CA LEU A 106 -10.66 -3.41 5.33
C LEU A 106 -11.66 -4.20 6.19
N PRO A 107 -11.31 -4.69 7.40
CA PRO A 107 -12.25 -5.47 8.21
C PRO A 107 -13.56 -4.73 8.51
N TYR A 108 -13.50 -3.42 8.73
CA TYR A 108 -14.67 -2.59 8.98
C TYR A 108 -15.63 -2.56 7.76
N LEU A 109 -15.06 -2.52 6.55
CA LEU A 109 -15.82 -2.56 5.30
C LEU A 109 -16.38 -3.96 5.03
N LEU A 110 -15.61 -5.01 5.31
CA LEU A 110 -15.99 -6.40 5.05
C LEU A 110 -17.10 -6.91 5.98
N ILE A 111 -17.08 -6.48 7.24
CA ILE A 111 -18.06 -6.88 8.26
C ILE A 111 -19.28 -5.94 8.26
N GLY A 112 -19.20 -4.80 7.56
CA GLY A 112 -20.29 -3.82 7.48
C GLY A 112 -20.37 -2.89 8.69
N ASN A 113 -19.35 -2.86 9.55
CA ASN A 113 -19.28 -1.99 10.73
C ASN A 113 -18.74 -0.60 10.37
N LEU A 114 -19.46 0.11 9.49
CA LEU A 114 -19.06 1.42 8.98
C LEU A 114 -19.05 2.52 10.06
N TYR A 115 -19.89 2.40 11.09
CA TYR A 115 -19.95 3.39 12.18
C TYR A 115 -18.70 3.37 13.07
N ALA A 116 -18.05 2.21 13.22
CA ALA A 116 -16.81 2.09 13.97
C ALA A 116 -15.57 2.47 13.14
N LEU A 117 -15.72 2.71 11.83
CA LEU A 117 -14.61 3.06 10.95
C LEU A 117 -14.01 4.41 11.37
N PRO A 118 -12.70 4.48 11.66
CA PRO A 118 -12.06 5.75 11.96
C PRO A 118 -11.82 6.57 10.68
N VAL A 119 -12.88 7.23 10.20
CA VAL A 119 -12.90 7.98 8.93
C VAL A 119 -11.85 9.09 8.90
N ALA A 120 -11.65 9.81 10.02
CA ALA A 120 -10.69 10.90 10.08
C ALA A 120 -9.24 10.42 9.82
N THR A 121 -8.83 9.30 10.44
CA THR A 121 -7.47 8.75 10.23
C THR A 121 -7.32 8.17 8.84
N LEU A 122 -8.37 7.51 8.33
CA LEU A 122 -8.41 6.99 6.96
C LEU A 122 -8.22 8.10 5.92
N LEU A 123 -8.98 9.20 6.04
CA LEU A 123 -8.91 10.33 5.11
C LEU A 123 -7.56 11.06 5.21
N ALA A 124 -7.05 11.27 6.43
CA ALA A 124 -5.73 11.86 6.63
C ALA A 124 -4.62 11.02 5.98
N GLN A 125 -4.66 9.69 6.17
CA GLN A 125 -3.72 8.78 5.54
C GLN A 125 -3.88 8.77 4.02
N ALA A 126 -5.11 8.75 3.49
CA ALA A 126 -5.38 8.79 2.06
C ALA A 126 -4.82 10.07 1.42
N GLY A 127 -5.00 11.23 2.06
CA GLY A 127 -4.45 12.50 1.61
C GLY A 127 -2.92 12.49 1.57
N LEU A 128 -2.27 12.04 2.65
CA LEU A 128 -0.81 12.00 2.74
C LEU A 128 -0.19 11.02 1.74
N VAL A 129 -0.71 9.78 1.68
CA VAL A 129 -0.23 8.75 0.76
C VAL A 129 -0.46 9.18 -0.68
N GLY A 130 -1.66 9.69 -1.01
CA GLY A 130 -1.99 10.17 -2.34
C GLY A 130 -1.11 11.33 -2.79
N GLY A 131 -0.85 12.30 -1.90
CA GLY A 131 0.03 13.43 -2.16
C GLY A 131 1.47 12.99 -2.44
N LEU A 132 2.03 12.11 -1.62
CA LEU A 132 3.40 11.60 -1.80
C LEU A 132 3.54 10.68 -3.02
N ALA A 133 2.54 9.83 -3.30
CA ALA A 133 2.52 9.01 -4.50
C ALA A 133 2.51 9.89 -5.76
N SER A 134 1.65 10.92 -5.80
CA SER A 134 1.58 11.87 -6.90
C SER A 134 2.90 12.62 -7.08
N TYR A 135 3.48 13.13 -6.00
CA TYR A 135 4.77 13.80 -6.01
C TYR A 135 5.88 12.89 -6.54
N GLY A 136 5.96 11.64 -6.05
CA GLY A 136 6.94 10.66 -6.49
C GLY A 136 6.83 10.35 -7.99
N LEU A 137 5.60 10.18 -8.48
CA LEU A 137 5.33 9.94 -9.91
C LEU A 137 5.80 11.13 -10.77
N PHE A 138 5.43 12.36 -10.41
CA PHE A 138 5.87 13.56 -11.13
C PHE A 138 7.39 13.74 -11.11
N ARG A 139 8.03 13.44 -9.97
CA ARG A 139 9.48 13.50 -9.82
C ARG A 139 10.17 12.52 -10.77
N ASP A 140 9.65 11.30 -10.88
CA ASP A 140 10.26 10.25 -11.68
C ASP A 140 10.07 10.51 -13.18
N ILE A 141 8.86 10.93 -13.61
CA ILE A 141 8.60 11.39 -15.00
C ILE A 141 9.55 12.54 -15.38
N ARG A 142 9.76 13.51 -14.48
CA ARG A 142 10.70 14.62 -14.73
C ARG A 142 12.15 14.16 -14.89
N ARG A 143 12.56 13.09 -14.20
CA ARG A 143 13.92 12.53 -14.34
C ARG A 143 14.07 11.84 -15.69
N GLU A 144 13.08 11.06 -16.12
CA GLU A 144 13.08 10.39 -17.42
C GLU A 144 13.16 11.40 -18.58
N ILE A 145 12.31 12.43 -18.58
CA ILE A 145 12.34 13.48 -19.61
C ILE A 145 13.70 14.18 -19.70
N LYS A 146 14.38 14.38 -18.55
CA LYS A 146 15.71 14.99 -18.54
C LYS A 146 16.76 14.05 -19.12
N ALA A 147 16.72 12.76 -18.78
CA ALA A 147 17.65 11.76 -19.28
C ALA A 147 17.55 11.62 -20.81
N GLU A 148 16.33 11.56 -21.35
CA GLU A 148 16.09 11.51 -22.81
C GLU A 148 16.66 12.73 -23.53
N LYS A 149 16.46 13.94 -22.97
CA LYS A 149 17.00 15.18 -23.54
C LYS A 149 18.52 15.22 -23.54
N THR A 150 19.18 14.58 -22.58
CA THR A 150 20.64 14.50 -22.53
C THR A 150 21.17 13.51 -23.57
N MET A 151 20.51 12.37 -23.75
CA MET A 151 20.89 11.38 -24.77
C MET A 151 20.73 11.90 -26.20
N ASN A 152 19.67 12.66 -26.49
CA ASN A 152 19.46 13.24 -27.84
C ASN A 152 20.41 14.41 -28.17
N LYS A 153 21.21 14.89 -27.19
CA LYS A 153 22.19 15.97 -27.38
C LYS A 153 23.64 15.46 -27.46
N ALA A 154 23.87 14.20 -27.14
CA ALA A 154 25.18 13.53 -27.24
C ALA A 154 25.31 12.86 -28.61
#